data_AF-A0A544TDG0-F1
#
_entry.id   AF-A0A544TDG0-F1
#
_cell.length_a   1.000
_cell.length_b   1.000
_cell.length_c   1.000
_cell.angle_alpha   90.00
_cell.angle_beta   90.00
_cell.angle_gamma   90.00
#
_symmetry.space_group_name_H-M   'P 1'
#
loop_
_entity.id
_entity.type
_entity.pdbx_description
1 polymer ?
#
loop_
_entity_poly.entity_id
_entity_poly.type
_entity_poly.pdbx_seq_one_letter_code
_entity_poly.pdbx_strand_id
1 'polypeptide(L)'
;MVFGILMIIFGFSHLMKSDYFLSKKTRILLGEEEFQSYQKGLVFPNLFTGTLIICMTIVEKLEILQTSTFIALYIILAIIPIILLIANNKINTGRYWFWVNDFK
;
A
#
# COMPACT_ATOMS: atom_id res chain seq x y z
N MET A 1 15.55 0.51 -1.26
CA MET A 1 15.55 1.99 -1.09
C MET A 1 14.57 2.72 -2.03
N VAL A 2 14.83 2.80 -3.35
CA VAL A 2 14.02 3.63 -4.29
C VAL A 2 12.53 3.28 -4.24
N PHE A 3 12.19 1.98 -4.26
CA PHE A 3 10.81 1.52 -4.10
C PHE A 3 10.18 2.00 -2.78
N GLY A 4 10.94 1.99 -1.68
CA GLY A 4 10.43 2.47 -0.39
C GLY A 4 10.06 3.96 -0.46
N ILE A 5 10.91 4.79 -1.07
CA ILE A 5 10.63 6.22 -1.30
C ILE A 5 9.39 6.42 -2.17
N LEU A 6 9.25 5.65 -3.25
CA LEU A 6 8.06 5.71 -4.11
C LEU A 6 6.77 5.38 -3.34
N MET A 7 6.80 4.35 -2.48
CA MET A 7 5.64 3.99 -1.65
C MET A 7 5.31 5.11 -0.64
N ILE A 8 6.31 5.78 -0.07
CA ILE A 8 6.08 6.97 0.76
C ILE A 8 5.39 8.08 -0.06
N ILE A 9 5.88 8.36 -1.28
CA ILE A 9 5.27 9.35 -2.18
C ILE A 9 3.80 8.99 -2.49
N PHE A 10 3.50 7.73 -2.75
CA PHE A 10 2.11 7.28 -2.98
C PHE A 10 1.24 7.50 -1.74
N GLY A 11 1.75 7.15 -0.55
CA GLY A 11 1.05 7.37 0.71
C GLY A 11 0.72 8.85 0.94
N PHE A 12 1.69 9.75 0.73
CA PHE A 12 1.45 11.19 0.83
C PHE A 12 0.53 11.73 -0.26
N SER A 13 0.62 11.21 -1.49
CA SER A 13 -0.30 11.58 -2.56
C SER A 13 -1.76 11.31 -2.16
N HIS A 14 -2.03 10.12 -1.61
CA HIS A 14 -3.37 9.80 -1.12
C HIS A 14 -3.78 10.62 0.10
N LEU A 15 -2.85 10.94 0.99
CA LEU A 15 -3.11 11.82 2.14
C LEU A 15 -3.55 13.22 1.69
N MET A 16 -2.94 13.73 0.61
CA MET A 16 -3.28 14.99 -0.03
C MET A 16 -4.49 14.90 -0.97
N LYS A 17 -5.20 13.77 -0.97
CA LYS A 17 -6.35 13.48 -1.86
C LYS A 17 -6.03 13.58 -3.35
N SER A 18 -4.75 13.50 -3.71
CA SER A 18 -4.34 13.49 -5.11
C SER A 18 -4.67 12.15 -5.75
N ASP A 19 -5.33 12.21 -6.89
CA ASP A 19 -5.75 11.08 -7.71
C ASP A 19 -4.70 10.66 -8.75
N TYR A 20 -3.52 11.29 -8.77
CA TYR A 20 -2.49 11.08 -9.78
C TYR A 20 -2.06 9.60 -9.93
N PHE A 21 -2.02 8.85 -8.82
CA PHE A 21 -1.66 7.44 -8.80
C PHE A 21 -2.86 6.48 -8.79
N LEU A 22 -4.08 6.99 -8.97
CA LEU A 22 -5.29 6.18 -9.12
C LEU A 22 -5.84 6.30 -10.54
N SER A 23 -6.39 5.19 -11.04
CA SER A 23 -7.00 5.20 -12.36
C SER A 23 -8.31 5.99 -12.37
N LYS A 24 -8.62 6.67 -13.49
CA LYS A 24 -9.95 7.29 -13.68
C LYS A 24 -11.09 6.29 -13.52
N LYS A 25 -10.87 5.02 -13.89
CA LYS A 25 -11.85 3.93 -13.71
C LYS A 25 -12.21 3.72 -12.24
N THR A 26 -11.25 3.86 -11.32
CA THR A 26 -11.46 3.75 -9.88
C THR A 26 -12.47 4.80 -9.40
N ARG A 27 -12.31 6.05 -9.84
CA ARG A 27 -13.26 7.13 -9.50
C ARG A 27 -14.64 6.88 -10.09
N ILE A 28 -14.72 6.42 -11.35
CA ILE A 28 -16.01 6.12 -12.01
C ILE A 28 -16.75 5.00 -11.28
N LEU A 29 -16.04 3.96 -10.83
CA LEU A 29 -16.65 2.81 -10.15
C LEU A 29 -17.20 3.17 -8.76
N LEU A 30 -16.46 3.97 -8.00
CA LEU A 30 -16.75 4.27 -6.60
C LEU A 30 -17.65 5.51 -6.41
N GLY A 31 -17.68 6.42 -7.39
CA GLY A 31 -18.22 7.76 -7.15
C GLY A 31 -17.34 8.57 -6.19
N GLU A 32 -17.65 9.86 -6.00
CA GLU A 32 -16.72 10.77 -5.31
C GLU A 32 -16.56 10.45 -3.82
N GLU A 33 -17.62 10.06 -3.12
CA GLU A 33 -17.57 9.81 -1.67
C GLU A 33 -16.77 8.54 -1.33
N GLU A 34 -17.09 7.40 -1.95
CA GLU A 34 -16.35 6.15 -1.72
C GLU A 34 -14.93 6.22 -2.29
N PHE A 35 -14.67 7.03 -3.32
CA PHE A 35 -13.32 7.25 -3.83
C PHE A 35 -12.41 7.92 -2.80
N GLN A 36 -12.92 8.93 -2.07
CA GLN A 36 -12.17 9.60 -1.01
C GLN A 36 -11.94 8.66 0.18
N SER A 37 -12.93 7.86 0.55
CA SER A 37 -12.79 6.81 1.57
C SER A 37 -11.72 5.77 1.17
N TYR A 38 -11.78 5.30 -0.09
CA TYR A 38 -10.82 4.38 -0.66
C TYR A 38 -9.40 4.94 -0.65
N GLN A 39 -9.21 6.19 -1.09
CA GLN A 39 -7.92 6.89 -1.03
C GLN A 39 -7.36 6.94 0.39
N LYS A 40 -8.18 7.31 1.37
CA LYS A 40 -7.77 7.37 2.78
C LYS A 40 -7.27 6.01 3.28
N GLY A 41 -7.91 4.92 2.88
CA GLY A 41 -7.49 3.56 3.22
C GLY A 41 -6.19 3.08 2.55
N LEU A 42 -5.71 3.77 1.52
CA LEU A 42 -4.42 3.49 0.87
C LEU A 42 -3.23 4.23 1.52
N VAL A 43 -3.49 5.23 2.37
CA VAL A 43 -2.43 6.04 2.99
C VAL A 43 -1.51 5.18 3.85
N PHE A 44 -2.07 4.53 4.88
CA PHE A 44 -1.27 3.78 5.84
C PHE A 44 -0.54 2.60 5.21
N PRO A 45 -1.17 1.75 4.36
CA PRO A 45 -0.45 0.66 3.71
C PRO A 45 0.77 1.14 2.91
N ASN A 46 0.62 2.22 2.14
CA ASN A 46 1.72 2.75 1.34
C ASN A 46 2.84 3.37 2.22
N LEU A 47 2.49 4.17 3.22
CA LEU A 47 3.47 4.75 4.15
C LEU A 47 4.21 3.66 4.95
N PHE A 48 3.48 2.65 5.42
CA PHE A 48 4.04 1.54 6.18
C PHE A 48 4.98 0.70 5.32
N THR A 49 4.54 0.29 4.12
CA THR A 49 5.39 -0.46 3.19
C THR A 49 6.64 0.33 2.81
N GLY A 50 6.50 1.63 2.53
CA GLY A 50 7.64 2.49 2.21
C GLY A 50 8.67 2.55 3.34
N THR A 51 8.19 2.77 4.57
CA THR A 51 9.03 2.82 5.77
C THR A 51 9.70 1.47 6.02
N LEU A 52 8.94 0.38 5.94
CA LEU A 52 9.44 -0.99 6.12
C LEU A 52 10.57 -1.30 5.15
N ILE A 53 10.39 -1.02 3.85
CA ILE A 53 11.43 -1.26 2.83
C ILE A 53 12.69 -0.45 3.13
N ILE A 54 12.56 0.82 3.54
CA ILE A 54 13.70 1.68 3.87
C ILE A 54 14.44 1.13 5.09
N CYS A 55 13.73 0.89 6.20
CA CYS A 55 14.30 0.33 7.42
C CYS A 55 15.03 -0.98 7.16
N MET A 56 14.40 -1.89 6.40
CA MET A 56 14.98 -3.21 6.12
C MET A 56 16.17 -3.10 5.17
N THR A 57 16.14 -2.19 4.19
CA THR A 57 17.34 -1.89 3.38
C THR A 57 18.51 -1.42 4.25
N ILE A 58 18.25 -0.59 5.26
CA ILE A 58 19.29 -0.07 6.17
C ILE A 58 19.83 -1.20 7.06
N VAL A 59 18.94 -1.98 7.68
CA VAL A 59 19.29 -3.11 8.54
C VAL A 59 20.12 -4.16 7.79
N GLU A 60 19.73 -4.47 6.55
CA GLU A 60 20.47 -5.39 5.67
C GLU A 60 21.87 -4.86 5.35
N LYS A 61 21.99 -3.60 4.95
CA LYS A 61 23.28 -2.97 4.61
C LYS A 61 24.24 -2.86 5.78
N LEU A 62 23.71 -2.73 6.99
CA LEU A 62 24.50 -2.65 8.22
C LEU A 62 24.76 -4.03 8.82
N GLU A 63 24.26 -5.11 8.19
CA GLU A 63 24.41 -6.50 8.64
C GLU A 63 24.05 -6.71 10.13
N ILE A 64 23.05 -5.94 10.62
CA ILE A 64 22.69 -5.91 12.06
C ILE A 64 22.07 -7.25 12.51
N LEU A 65 21.39 -7.95 11.60
CA LEU A 65 20.65 -9.17 11.89
C LEU A 65 21.17 -10.34 11.06
N GLN A 66 21.11 -11.54 11.64
CA GLN A 66 21.26 -12.78 10.88
C GLN A 66 20.19 -12.87 9.81
N THR A 67 20.56 -13.41 8.63
CA THR A 67 19.70 -13.50 7.45
C THR A 67 18.34 -14.14 7.74
N SER A 68 18.31 -15.21 8.55
CA SER A 68 17.06 -15.89 8.93
C SER A 68 16.12 -14.98 9.73
N THR A 69 16.65 -14.27 10.74
CA THR A 69 15.90 -13.32 11.56
C THR A 69 15.40 -12.14 10.73
N PHE A 70 16.24 -11.62 9.84
CA PHE A 70 15.87 -10.54 8.92
C PHE A 70 14.69 -10.95 8.03
N ILE A 71 14.75 -12.12 7.39
CA ILE A 71 13.69 -12.63 6.52
C ILE A 71 12.40 -12.84 7.31
N ALA A 72 12.47 -13.46 8.48
CA ALA A 72 11.30 -13.73 9.31
C ALA A 72 10.58 -12.43 9.73
N LEU A 73 11.33 -11.43 10.20
CA LEU A 73 10.78 -10.12 10.54
C LEU A 73 10.17 -9.42 9.33
N TYR A 74 10.83 -9.51 8.17
CA TYR A 74 10.31 -8.90 6.94
C TYR A 74 8.95 -9.45 6.56
N ILE A 75 8.79 -10.77 6.57
CA ILE A 75 7.54 -11.45 6.21
C ILE A 75 6.41 -11.05 7.18
N ILE A 76 6.67 -11.10 8.49
CA ILE A 76 5.67 -10.76 9.51
C ILE A 76 5.18 -9.33 9.33
N LEU A 77 6.11 -8.38 9.14
CA LEU A 77 5.78 -6.97 8.98
C LEU A 77 5.12 -6.67 7.62
N ALA A 78 5.52 -7.36 6.55
CA ALA A 78 4.97 -7.16 5.21
C ALA A 78 3.51 -7.62 5.08
N ILE A 79 3.06 -8.57 5.91
CA ILE A 79 1.66 -9.04 5.90
C ILE A 79 0.68 -7.93 6.31
N ILE A 80 1.06 -7.04 7.22
CA ILE A 80 0.20 -5.97 7.74
C ILE A 80 -0.35 -5.07 6.61
N PRO A 81 0.49 -4.40 5.79
CA PRO A 81 -0.01 -3.56 4.71
C PRO A 81 -0.80 -4.36 3.65
N ILE A 82 -0.48 -5.64 3.42
CA ILE A 82 -1.24 -6.51 2.50
C ILE A 82 -2.67 -6.69 2.99
N ILE A 83 -2.86 -7.04 4.26
CA ILE A 83 -4.19 -7.22 4.85
C ILE A 83 -4.99 -5.92 4.77
N LEU A 84 -4.36 -4.79 5.06
CA LEU A 84 -5.03 -3.49 5.01
C LEU A 84 -5.46 -3.11 3.60
N LEU A 85 -4.64 -3.38 2.57
CA LEU A 85 -5.03 -3.17 1.17
C LEU A 85 -6.23 -4.04 0.78
N ILE A 86 -6.21 -5.32 1.16
CA ILE A 86 -7.31 -6.26 0.87
C ILE A 86 -8.59 -5.82 1.58
N ALA A 87 -8.51 -5.43 2.85
CA ALA A 87 -9.65 -4.93 3.62
C ALA A 87 -10.20 -3.64 3.01
N ASN A 88 -9.33 -2.69 2.63
CA ASN A 88 -9.76 -1.45 1.99
C ASN A 88 -10.48 -1.70 0.65
N ASN A 89 -9.96 -2.62 -0.17
CA ASN A 89 -10.64 -3.05 -1.39
C ASN A 89 -12.01 -3.65 -1.06
N LYS A 90 -12.09 -4.57 -0.08
CA LYS A 90 -13.33 -5.25 0.27
C LYS A 90 -14.41 -4.28 0.77
N ILE A 91 -14.03 -3.31 1.59
CA ILE A 91 -14.94 -2.32 2.17
C ILE A 91 -15.51 -1.40 1.07
N ASN A 92 -14.67 -0.88 0.17
CA ASN A 92 -15.13 0.13 -0.80
C ASN A 92 -15.62 -0.46 -2.13
N THR A 93 -15.22 -1.68 -2.52
CA THR A 93 -15.60 -2.26 -3.82
C THR A 93 -16.42 -3.55 -3.70
N GLY A 94 -16.56 -4.09 -2.49
CA GLY A 94 -17.11 -5.44 -2.26
C GLY A 94 -16.19 -6.58 -2.71
N ARG A 95 -15.02 -6.29 -3.32
CA ARG A 95 -14.07 -7.26 -3.88
C ARG A 95 -12.73 -7.23 -3.13
N TYR A 96 -12.04 -8.37 -3.06
CA TYR A 96 -10.74 -8.47 -2.37
C TYR A 96 -9.58 -7.91 -3.19
N TRP A 97 -9.73 -7.83 -4.51
CA TRP A 97 -8.70 -7.37 -5.44
C TRP A 97 -9.25 -6.32 -6.40
N PHE A 98 -8.45 -5.28 -6.63
CA PHE A 98 -8.78 -4.19 -7.54
C PHE A 98 -8.54 -4.54 -9.03
N TRP A 99 -7.88 -5.67 -9.31
CA TRP A 99 -7.65 -6.21 -10.64
C TRP A 99 -8.52 -7.45 -10.88
N VAL A 100 -9.79 -7.22 -11.17
CA VAL A 100 -10.54 -8.13 -12.04
C VAL A 100 -11.07 -7.25 -13.15
N ASN A 101 -10.30 -7.21 -14.25
CA ASN A 101 -10.85 -7.00 -15.57
C ASN A 101 -12.10 -7.86 -15.66
N ASP A 102 -13.28 -7.24 -15.66
CA ASP A 102 -14.52 -7.71 -16.27
C ASP A 102 -15.63 -6.79 -15.75
N PHE A 103 -15.67 -5.60 -16.36
CA PHE A 103 -16.97 -5.05 -16.71
C PHE A 103 -17.50 -5.98 -17.82
N LYS A 104 -18.40 -6.90 -17.45
CA LYS A 104 -19.44 -7.31 -18.38
C LYS A 104 -20.59 -6.33 -18.23
#